data_AF-A0A9P8XXV9-F1
#
_entry.id   AF-A0A9P8XXV9-F1
#
_cell.length_a   1.000
_cell.length_b   1.000
_cell.length_c   1.000
_cell.angle_alpha   90.00
_cell.angle_beta   90.00
_cell.angle_gamma   90.00
#
_symmetry.space_group_name_H-M   'P 1'
#
loop_
_entity.id
_entity.type
_entity.pdbx_description
1 polymer ?
#
loop_
_entity_poly.entity_id
_entity_poly.type
_entity_poly.pdbx_seq_one_letter_code
_entity_poly.pdbx_strand_id
1 'polypeptide(L)'
;VTAHLWNKHSIPLAERLGLPEHIRDHYSSGFRNPTEAALPPSRSRPHPHLLTYDGFSCRKCVFLTISFHELTRHISQSHLDGQTATRPRIGLLYDDVYLQSWGGGPNRRYWTVTDADGKTGRLVPGR
;
A
#
# COMPACT_ATOMS: atom_id res chain seq x y z
N VAL A 1 15.44 4.01 17.91
CA VAL A 1 15.39 2.77 17.10
C VAL A 1 15.42 1.51 17.98
N THR A 2 16.44 1.29 18.82
CA THR A 2 16.57 0.09 19.68
C THR A 2 15.39 -0.16 20.63
N ALA A 3 14.82 0.90 21.23
CA ALA A 3 13.63 0.77 22.07
C ALA A 3 12.37 0.37 21.28
N HIS A 4 12.21 0.86 20.05
CA HIS A 4 11.11 0.48 19.16
C HIS A 4 11.22 -0.99 18.75
N LEU A 5 12.41 -1.45 18.37
CA LEU A 5 12.66 -2.85 17.99
C LEU A 5 12.33 -3.83 19.12
N TRP A 6 12.65 -3.47 20.37
CA TRP A 6 12.22 -4.25 21.52
C TRP A 6 10.70 -4.16 21.75
N ASN A 7 10.16 -2.95 21.88
CA ASN A 7 8.76 -2.75 22.29
C ASN A 7 7.73 -3.19 21.24
N LYS A 8 8.08 -3.18 19.95
CA LYS A 8 7.16 -3.50 18.85
C LYS A 8 7.44 -4.82 18.15
N HIS A 9 8.68 -5.28 18.18
CA HIS A 9 9.10 -6.48 17.45
C HIS A 9 9.77 -7.52 18.35
N SER A 10 9.88 -7.26 19.67
CA SER A 10 10.46 -8.18 20.65
C SER A 10 11.86 -8.68 20.31
N ILE A 11 12.65 -7.88 19.59
CA ILE A 11 13.99 -8.26 19.16
C ILE A 11 14.95 -8.33 20.36
N PRO A 12 15.60 -9.48 20.63
CA PRO A 12 16.51 -9.66 21.77
C PRO A 12 17.68 -8.67 21.78
N LEU A 13 18.25 -8.42 22.97
CA LEU A 13 19.37 -7.50 23.12
C LEU A 13 20.58 -7.87 22.24
N ALA A 14 20.92 -9.14 22.17
CA ALA A 14 22.05 -9.64 21.39
C ALA A 14 21.96 -9.29 19.90
N GLU A 15 20.74 -9.23 19.34
CA GLU A 15 20.49 -8.94 17.92
C GLU A 15 20.39 -7.45 17.60
N ARG A 16 20.14 -6.60 18.61
CA ARG A 16 20.07 -5.13 18.43
C ARG A 16 21.30 -4.39 18.97
N LEU A 17 22.28 -5.12 19.50
CA LEU A 17 23.55 -4.57 19.98
C LEU A 17 24.39 -4.13 18.78
N GLY A 18 25.04 -2.96 18.85
CA GLY A 18 25.82 -2.42 17.73
C GLY A 18 24.98 -1.81 16.60
N LEU A 19 23.65 -2.00 16.60
CA LEU A 19 22.78 -1.45 15.56
C LEU A 19 22.75 0.08 15.55
N PRO A 20 22.71 0.80 16.69
CA PRO A 20 22.80 2.26 16.68
C PRO A 20 24.08 2.78 16.02
N GLU A 21 25.22 2.14 16.28
CA GLU A 21 26.54 2.46 15.71
C GLU A 21 26.53 2.18 14.20
N HIS A 22 26.09 0.98 13.80
CA HIS A 22 25.99 0.61 12.39
C HIS A 22 25.08 1.56 11.60
N ILE A 23 23.93 1.95 12.16
CA ILE A 23 23.02 2.91 11.54
C ILE A 23 23.71 4.28 11.40
N ARG A 24 24.41 4.75 12.43
CA ARG A 24 25.12 6.03 12.41
C ARG A 24 26.22 6.04 11.35
N ASP A 25 26.99 4.97 11.26
CA ASP A 25 28.16 4.88 10.39
C ASP A 25 27.78 4.73 8.92
N HIS A 26 26.72 3.97 8.62
CA HIS A 26 26.29 3.70 7.24
C HIS A 26 25.15 4.59 6.74
N TYR A 27 24.35 5.18 7.65
CA TYR A 27 23.21 6.03 7.33
C TYR A 27 23.34 7.37 8.06
N SER A 28 24.51 8.00 7.91
CA SER A 28 24.86 9.27 8.54
C SER A 28 23.94 10.45 8.15
N SER A 29 23.27 10.37 6.99
CA SER A 29 22.22 11.31 6.57
C SER A 29 20.83 11.00 7.15
N GLY A 30 20.71 9.94 7.97
CA GLY A 30 19.43 9.41 8.45
C GLY A 30 18.68 8.56 7.43
N PHE A 31 17.56 7.97 7.87
CA PHE A 31 16.64 7.25 6.99
C PHE A 31 15.69 8.22 6.30
N ARG A 32 15.47 8.01 4.99
CA ARG A 32 14.43 8.74 4.26
C ARG A 32 13.05 8.34 4.77
N ASN A 33 12.08 9.25 4.64
CA ASN A 33 10.70 8.94 4.94
C ASN A 33 10.21 7.81 4.01
N PRO A 34 9.67 6.69 4.52
CA PRO A 34 9.17 5.60 3.69
C PRO A 34 8.10 6.04 2.67
N THR A 35 7.33 7.11 2.95
CA THR A 35 6.33 7.61 2.00
C THR A 35 6.93 8.36 0.80
N GLU A 36 8.21 8.74 0.89
CA GLU A 36 8.97 9.38 -0.19
C GLU A 36 9.76 8.36 -1.02
N ALA A 37 9.84 7.11 -0.58
CA ALA A 37 10.49 6.06 -1.33
C ALA A 37 9.77 5.80 -2.66
N ALA A 38 10.55 5.47 -3.69
CA ALA A 38 9.99 5.08 -4.98
C ALA A 38 9.13 3.82 -4.81
N LEU A 39 7.97 3.80 -5.48
CA LEU A 39 7.09 2.63 -5.43
C LEU A 39 7.63 1.55 -6.37
N PRO A 40 7.52 0.27 -5.99
CA PRO A 40 7.73 -0.84 -6.91
C PRO A 40 6.84 -0.71 -8.16
N PRO A 41 7.20 -1.39 -9.26
CA PRO A 41 6.33 -1.52 -10.41
C PRO A 41 4.97 -2.12 -10.04
N SER A 42 3.93 -1.66 -10.75
CA SER A 42 2.58 -2.23 -10.68
C SER A 42 2.65 -3.74 -10.98
N ARG A 43 1.89 -4.54 -10.24
CA ARG A 43 1.84 -6.01 -10.34
C ARG A 43 3.16 -6.70 -10.00
N SER A 44 3.93 -6.10 -9.10
CA SER A 44 5.11 -6.76 -8.53
C SER A 44 4.70 -7.93 -7.63
N ARG A 45 5.66 -8.82 -7.35
CA ARG A 45 5.47 -9.86 -6.34
C ARG A 45 5.28 -9.19 -4.97
N PRO A 46 4.38 -9.70 -4.11
CA PRO A 46 4.22 -9.18 -2.76
C PRO A 46 5.54 -9.25 -1.99
N HIS A 47 5.90 -8.16 -1.31
CA HIS A 47 7.02 -8.16 -0.40
C HIS A 47 6.65 -8.97 0.86
N PRO A 48 7.48 -9.94 1.29
CA PRO A 48 7.11 -10.92 2.34
C PRO A 48 6.90 -10.29 3.72
N HIS A 49 7.49 -9.12 3.97
CA HIS A 49 7.40 -8.42 5.25
C HIS A 49 6.42 -7.24 5.26
N LEU A 50 5.70 -7.01 4.16
CA LEU A 50 4.69 -5.94 4.10
C LEU A 50 3.28 -6.55 4.16
N LEU A 51 2.37 -5.81 4.79
CA LEU A 51 0.97 -6.19 4.82
C LEU A 51 0.36 -6.01 3.43
N THR A 52 -0.36 -7.03 2.97
CA THR A 52 -1.18 -6.96 1.77
C THR A 52 -2.60 -6.59 2.15
N TYR A 53 -3.16 -5.59 1.46
CA TYR A 53 -4.50 -5.08 1.66
C TYR A 53 -5.41 -5.47 0.50
N ASP A 54 -6.66 -5.77 0.83
CA ASP A 54 -7.75 -5.69 -0.15
C ASP A 54 -8.00 -4.22 -0.50
N GLY A 55 -8.04 -3.89 -1.78
CA GLY A 55 -8.25 -2.52 -2.23
C GLY A 55 -8.84 -2.41 -3.63
N PHE A 56 -8.82 -1.19 -4.14
CA PHE A 56 -9.48 -0.80 -5.36
C PHE A 56 -8.52 -0.02 -6.27
N SER A 57 -8.53 -0.37 -7.54
CA SER A 57 -7.85 0.36 -8.61
C SER A 57 -8.88 1.04 -9.49
N CYS A 58 -8.70 2.34 -9.76
CA CYS A 58 -9.44 2.98 -10.83
C CYS A 58 -9.00 2.41 -12.19
N ARG A 59 -9.94 2.18 -13.10
CA ARG A 59 -9.63 1.75 -14.48
C ARG A 59 -9.33 2.92 -15.43
N LYS A 60 -9.60 4.14 -15.01
CA LYS A 60 -9.45 5.36 -15.83
C LYS A 60 -8.16 6.12 -15.55
N CYS A 61 -7.51 5.90 -14.40
CA CYS A 61 -6.25 6.53 -14.03
C CYS A 61 -5.48 5.70 -12.98
N VAL A 62 -4.34 6.21 -12.50
CA VAL A 62 -3.45 5.52 -11.55
C VAL A 62 -3.91 5.56 -10.08
N PHE A 63 -5.15 5.95 -9.82
CA PHE A 63 -5.66 6.07 -8.45
C PHE A 63 -5.86 4.70 -7.79
N LEU A 64 -5.31 4.54 -6.59
CA LEU A 64 -5.39 3.33 -5.76
C LEU A 64 -5.83 3.70 -4.35
N THR A 65 -6.71 2.92 -3.74
CA THR A 65 -7.11 3.08 -2.34
C THR A 65 -7.58 1.75 -1.74
N ILE A 66 -7.53 1.63 -0.42
CA ILE A 66 -8.18 0.53 0.31
C ILE A 66 -9.61 0.90 0.77
N SER A 67 -10.04 2.15 0.56
CA SER A 67 -11.33 2.67 1.00
C SER A 67 -12.28 2.80 -0.17
N PHE A 68 -13.39 2.06 -0.12
CA PHE A 68 -14.43 2.17 -1.14
C PHE A 68 -15.06 3.57 -1.18
N HIS A 69 -15.15 4.25 -0.04
CA HIS A 69 -15.65 5.61 0.04
C HIS A 69 -14.72 6.61 -0.68
N GLU A 70 -13.41 6.43 -0.56
CA GLU A 70 -12.46 7.27 -1.31
C GLU A 70 -12.52 7.00 -2.80
N LEU A 71 -12.72 5.75 -3.21
CA LEU A 71 -12.90 5.36 -4.60
C LEU A 71 -14.15 6.01 -5.21
N THR A 72 -15.31 5.93 -4.54
CA THR A 72 -16.56 6.52 -5.06
C THR A 72 -16.44 8.03 -5.17
N ARG A 73 -15.85 8.69 -4.16
CA ARG A 73 -15.56 10.13 -4.20
C ARG A 73 -14.65 10.49 -5.37
N HIS A 74 -13.56 9.74 -5.56
CA HIS A 74 -12.65 9.94 -6.68
C HIS A 74 -13.37 9.79 -8.03
N ILE A 75 -14.13 8.71 -8.23
CA ILE A 75 -14.83 8.46 -9.49
C ILE A 75 -15.88 9.53 -9.78
N SER A 76 -16.64 9.93 -8.76
CA SER A 76 -17.61 11.01 -8.86
C SER A 76 -16.95 12.31 -9.34
N GLN A 77 -15.87 12.73 -8.68
CA GLN A 77 -15.22 14.02 -8.96
C GLN A 77 -14.38 14.03 -10.24
N SER A 78 -13.67 12.94 -10.53
CA SER A 78 -12.69 12.91 -11.62
C SER A 78 -13.23 12.34 -12.93
N HIS A 79 -14.28 11.52 -12.89
CA HIS A 79 -14.75 10.76 -14.06
C HIS A 79 -16.24 10.89 -14.35
N LEU A 80 -17.03 11.49 -13.46
CA LEU A 80 -18.49 11.64 -13.59
C LEU A 80 -18.99 13.07 -13.34
N ASP A 81 -18.12 14.09 -13.39
CA ASP A 81 -18.47 15.51 -13.23
C ASP A 81 -19.31 15.81 -11.96
N GLY A 82 -18.97 15.16 -10.85
CA GLY A 82 -19.64 15.32 -9.56
C GLY A 82 -20.96 14.54 -9.41
N GLN A 83 -21.36 13.76 -10.41
CA GLN A 83 -22.55 12.91 -10.29
C GLN A 83 -22.33 11.75 -9.30
N THR A 84 -23.42 11.24 -8.72
CA THR A 84 -23.38 10.21 -7.69
C THR A 84 -22.77 8.90 -8.20
N ALA A 85 -21.70 8.46 -7.55
CA ALA A 85 -20.98 7.22 -7.82
C ALA A 85 -21.47 6.09 -6.90
N THR A 86 -22.61 5.46 -7.24
CA THR A 86 -23.10 4.27 -6.53
C THR A 86 -22.38 3.00 -7.00
N ARG A 87 -22.31 1.97 -6.15
CA ARG A 87 -21.66 0.67 -6.48
C ARG A 87 -22.11 0.09 -7.82
N PRO A 88 -23.41 -0.06 -8.11
CA PRO A 88 -23.88 -0.63 -9.38
C PRO A 88 -23.46 0.22 -10.58
N ARG A 89 -23.52 1.55 -10.44
CA ARG A 89 -23.21 2.49 -11.52
C ARG A 89 -21.73 2.49 -11.91
N ILE A 90 -20.86 2.38 -10.92
CA ILE A 90 -19.40 2.49 -11.14
C ILE A 90 -18.71 1.13 -11.23
N GLY A 91 -19.45 0.01 -11.22
CA GLY A 91 -18.88 -1.33 -11.20
C GLY A 91 -17.87 -1.59 -12.32
N LEU A 92 -18.04 -0.98 -13.49
CA LEU A 92 -17.13 -1.12 -14.64
C LEU A 92 -15.93 -0.15 -14.62
N LEU A 93 -15.87 0.75 -13.63
CA LEU A 93 -14.86 1.83 -13.54
C LEU A 93 -13.73 1.52 -12.55
N TYR A 94 -13.80 0.39 -11.85
CA TYR A 94 -12.75 -0.04 -10.93
C TYR A 94 -12.56 -1.56 -10.94
N ASP A 95 -11.39 -1.97 -10.45
CA ASP A 95 -11.03 -3.35 -10.15
C ASP A 95 -10.79 -3.53 -8.65
N ASP A 96 -11.19 -4.67 -8.12
CA ASP A 96 -10.75 -5.17 -6.82
C ASP A 96 -9.33 -5.76 -6.98
N VAL A 97 -8.37 -5.22 -6.23
CA VAL A 97 -6.93 -5.52 -6.37
C VAL A 97 -6.27 -5.75 -5.01
N TYR A 98 -5.12 -6.41 -5.02
CA TYR A 98 -4.24 -6.47 -3.86
C TYR A 98 -3.25 -5.32 -3.87
N LEU A 99 -3.12 -4.64 -2.73
CA LEU A 99 -2.26 -3.47 -2.55
C LEU A 99 -1.22 -3.71 -1.46
N GLN A 100 -0.03 -3.15 -1.64
CA GLN A 100 0.97 -2.98 -0.58
C GLN A 100 1.40 -1.51 -0.49
N SER A 101 1.99 -1.14 0.64
CA SER A 101 2.51 0.20 0.92
C SER A 101 3.80 0.09 1.74
N TRP A 102 4.72 1.03 1.56
CA TRP A 102 5.96 1.11 2.35
C TRP A 102 5.72 1.47 3.82
N GLY A 103 4.59 2.12 4.12
CA GLY A 103 4.26 2.56 5.46
C GLY A 103 2.77 2.72 5.71
N GLY A 104 2.44 2.96 6.99
CA GLY A 104 1.09 3.32 7.41
C GLY A 104 0.82 4.83 7.33
N GLY A 105 -0.36 5.25 7.79
CA GLY A 105 -0.71 6.67 7.91
C GLY A 105 -1.48 7.24 6.71
N PRO A 106 -1.91 8.52 6.80
CA PRO A 106 -2.87 9.12 5.85
C PRO A 106 -2.28 9.37 4.46
N ASN A 107 -0.98 9.62 4.35
CA ASN A 107 -0.31 9.93 3.07
C ASN A 107 0.39 8.72 2.45
N ARG A 108 0.02 7.51 2.88
CA ARG A 108 0.62 6.28 2.36
C ARG A 108 0.26 6.10 0.90
N ARG A 109 1.22 5.61 0.12
CA ARG A 109 1.08 5.37 -1.30
C ARG A 109 1.10 3.87 -1.56
N TYR A 110 0.25 3.44 -2.48
CA TYR A 110 0.09 2.03 -2.79
C TYR A 110 0.71 1.67 -4.14
N TRP A 111 1.05 0.40 -4.28
CA TRP A 111 1.21 -0.26 -5.57
C TRP A 111 0.40 -1.55 -5.57
N THR A 112 0.03 -2.02 -6.77
CA THR A 112 -0.64 -3.30 -6.93
C THR A 112 0.36 -4.45 -6.87
N VAL A 113 -0.06 -5.57 -6.29
CA VAL A 113 0.72 -6.80 -6.26
C VAL A 113 -0.06 -7.95 -6.88
N THR A 114 0.63 -9.00 -7.32
CA THR A 114 0.00 -10.24 -7.76
C THR A 114 -0.28 -11.16 -6.58
N ASP A 115 -1.36 -11.93 -6.64
CA ASP A 115 -1.57 -13.08 -5.75
C ASP A 115 -0.49 -14.17 -6.01
N ALA A 116 -0.38 -15.16 -5.11
CA ALA A 116 0.48 -16.33 -5.24
C ALA A 116 0.37 -17.03 -6.63
N ASP A 117 -0.81 -17.01 -7.24
CA ASP A 117 -1.08 -17.55 -8.58
C ASP A 117 -0.75 -16.57 -9.73
N GLY A 118 -0.13 -15.42 -9.44
CA GLY A 118 0.25 -14.41 -10.44
C GLY A 118 -0.91 -13.53 -10.93
N LYS A 119 -2.11 -13.66 -10.36
CA LYS A 119 -3.30 -12.88 -10.74
C LYS A 119 -3.32 -11.53 -10.03
N THR A 120 -3.75 -10.48 -10.73
CA THR A 120 -3.75 -9.10 -10.20
C THR A 120 -5.07 -8.72 -9.52
N GLY A 121 -6.18 -9.37 -9.93
CA GLY A 121 -7.53 -9.02 -9.50
C GLY A 121 -8.12 -10.07 -8.57
N ARG A 122 -8.79 -9.62 -7.53
CA ARG A 122 -9.59 -10.51 -6.69
C ARG A 122 -10.80 -10.96 -7.51
N LEU A 123 -11.00 -12.27 -7.66
CA LEU A 123 -12.28 -12.80 -8.12
C LEU A 123 -13.30 -12.48 -7.02
N VAL A 124 -14.18 -11.51 -7.28
CA VAL A 124 -15.33 -11.27 -6.41
C VAL A 124 -16.38 -12.33 -6.77
N PRO A 125 -16.70 -13.28 -5.88
CA PRO A 125 -17.79 -14.22 -6.16
C PRO A 125 -19.11 -13.44 -6.18
N GLY A 126 -19.86 -13.53 -7.29
CA GLY A 126 -21.22 -13.01 -7.39
C GLY A 126 -21.40 -11.59 -7.93
N ARG A 127 -20.60 -11.19 -8.94
CA ARG A 127 -21.12 -10.25 -9.95
C ARG A 127 -22.01 -10.99 -10.95
#